data_AF-A0A3Q7G4G3-F1
#
_entry.id   AF-A0A3Q7G4G3-F1
#
_cell.length_a   1.000
_cell.length_b   1.000
_cell.length_c   1.000
_cell.angle_alpha   90.00
_cell.angle_beta   90.00
_cell.angle_gamma   90.00
#
_symmetry.space_group_name_H-M   'P 1'
#
loop_
_entity.id
_entity.type
_entity.pdbx_description
1 polymer ?
#
loop_
_entity_poly.entity_id
_entity_poly.type
_entity_poly.pdbx_seq_one_letter_code
_entity_poly.pdbx_strand_id
1 'polypeptide(L)'
;MGKLHYFLGIQYLTLTRPEISHVVNVLYQFMQNPSEDHWLGVKLIIRYVAGTSHIRLCIMTNSSLHLVEFSDADWVGCLLTRTFTISLCIFLRANCVSWASKKKHTVDKSSSVQIICVSCYITHVDYIYFEGY
;
A
#
# COMPACT_ATOMS: atom_id res chain seq x y z
N MET A 1 16.50 17.13 -16.34
CA MET A 1 16.97 16.32 -15.20
C MET A 1 16.13 16.45 -13.92
N GLY A 2 15.37 17.52 -13.66
CA GLY A 2 14.71 17.72 -12.37
C GLY A 2 13.54 16.78 -12.01
N LYS A 3 12.71 16.35 -12.98
CA LYS A 3 11.46 15.60 -12.67
C LYS A 3 11.69 14.18 -12.12
N LEU A 4 12.73 13.48 -12.58
CA LEU A 4 13.04 12.10 -12.16
C LEU A 4 13.45 12.01 -10.69
N HIS A 5 14.15 13.00 -10.15
CA HIS A 5 14.54 13.03 -8.74
C HIS A 5 13.33 13.04 -7.79
N TYR A 6 12.22 13.68 -8.19
CA TYR A 6 10.99 13.68 -7.38
C TYR A 6 10.35 12.30 -7.32
N PHE A 7 10.35 11.53 -8.41
CA PHE A 7 9.81 10.17 -8.41
C PHE A 7 10.59 9.24 -7.50
N LEU A 8 11.92 9.32 -7.51
CA LEU A 8 12.78 8.55 -6.62
C LEU A 8 12.56 8.91 -5.14
N GLY A 9 12.45 10.21 -4.83
CA GLY A 9 12.17 10.67 -3.46
C GLY A 9 10.81 10.20 -2.94
N ILE A 10 9.79 10.18 -3.80
CA ILE A 10 8.45 9.69 -3.45
C ILE A 10 8.41 8.17 -3.29
N GLN A 11 9.19 7.42 -4.09
CA GLN A 11 9.32 5.98 -3.90
C GLN A 11 9.87 5.66 -2.50
N TYR A 12 10.86 6.41 -2.03
CA TYR A 12 11.41 6.21 -0.70
C TYR A 12 10.40 6.52 0.42
N LEU A 13 9.52 7.51 0.23
CA LEU A 13 8.48 7.84 1.21
C LEU A 13 7.55 6.67 1.50
N THR A 14 7.31 5.77 0.53
CA THR A 14 6.46 4.58 0.72
C THR A 14 6.95 3.65 1.83
N LEU A 15 8.25 3.68 2.17
CA LEU A 15 8.84 2.92 3.28
C LEU A 15 8.41 3.42 4.65
N THR A 16 8.09 4.71 4.77
CA THR A 16 7.65 5.33 6.02
C THR A 16 6.15 5.62 6.04
N ARG A 17 5.52 5.50 4.88
CA ARG A 17 4.14 5.93 4.61
C ARG A 17 3.44 4.92 3.70
N PRO A 18 3.00 3.78 4.26
CA PRO A 18 2.33 2.74 3.50
C PRO A 18 1.01 3.22 2.89
N GLU A 19 0.37 4.25 3.45
CA GLU A 19 -0.92 4.78 2.99
C GLU A 19 -0.86 5.39 1.58
N ILE A 20 0.31 5.89 1.17
CA ILE A 20 0.50 6.45 -0.19
C ILE A 20 1.06 5.43 -1.19
N SER A 21 1.46 4.24 -0.73
CA SER A 21 2.20 3.24 -1.52
C SER A 21 1.48 2.88 -2.84
N HIS A 22 0.16 2.72 -2.80
CA HIS A 22 -0.64 2.39 -3.97
C HIS A 22 -0.58 3.49 -5.04
N VAL A 23 -0.83 4.74 -4.64
CA VAL A 23 -0.88 5.89 -5.57
C VAL A 23 0.50 6.14 -6.17
N VAL A 24 1.56 6.00 -5.36
CA VAL A 24 2.95 6.12 -5.82
C VAL A 24 3.26 5.06 -6.88
N ASN A 25 2.87 3.81 -6.62
CA ASN A 25 3.12 2.71 -7.55
C ASN A 25 2.39 2.90 -8.89
N VAL A 26 1.18 3.46 -8.88
CA VAL A 26 0.46 3.84 -10.10
C VAL A 26 1.19 4.94 -10.86
N LEU A 27 1.63 6.01 -10.18
CA LEU A 27 2.36 7.11 -10.82
C LEU A 27 3.70 6.66 -11.42
N TYR A 28 4.37 5.70 -10.77
CA TYR A 28 5.65 5.17 -11.23
C TYR A 28 5.54 4.48 -12.61
N GLN A 29 4.40 3.86 -12.92
CA GLN A 29 4.16 3.26 -14.24
C GLN A 29 4.25 4.27 -15.39
N PHE A 30 3.97 5.55 -15.10
CA PHE A 30 4.00 6.64 -16.08
C PHE A 30 5.26 7.51 -15.99
N MET A 31 6.30 7.09 -15.24
CA MET A 31 7.49 7.91 -15.02
C MET A 31 8.30 8.19 -16.30
N GLN A 32 8.21 7.30 -17.29
CA GLN A 32 8.94 7.43 -18.55
C GLN A 32 8.39 8.55 -19.42
N ASN A 33 7.07 8.82 -19.33
CA ASN A 33 6.42 9.91 -20.04
C ASN A 33 5.22 10.45 -19.24
N PRO A 34 5.46 11.27 -18.19
CA PRO A 34 4.40 11.73 -17.31
C PRO A 34 3.56 12.82 -17.98
N SER A 35 2.24 12.63 -18.01
CA SER A 35 1.25 13.67 -18.36
C SER A 35 1.20 14.78 -17.29
N GLU A 36 0.59 15.92 -17.62
CA GLU A 36 0.35 16.99 -16.65
C GLU A 36 -0.47 16.51 -15.45
N ASP A 37 -1.44 15.62 -15.67
CA ASP A 37 -2.26 15.03 -14.59
C ASP A 37 -1.41 14.19 -13.63
N HIS A 38 -0.47 13.39 -14.16
CA HIS A 38 0.45 12.60 -13.33
C HIS A 38 1.37 13.53 -12.51
N TRP A 39 1.82 14.63 -13.10
CA TRP A 39 2.63 15.63 -12.41
C TRP A 39 1.83 16.36 -11.31
N LEU A 40 0.54 16.59 -11.53
CA LEU A 40 -0.36 17.15 -10.52
C LEU A 40 -0.54 16.17 -9.34
N GLY A 41 -0.70 14.87 -9.64
CA GLY A 41 -0.71 13.81 -8.64
C GLY A 41 0.55 13.76 -7.78
N VAL A 42 1.73 13.86 -8.41
CA VAL A 42 3.02 13.98 -7.71
C VAL A 42 3.05 15.17 -6.74
N LYS A 43 2.58 16.35 -7.16
CA LYS A 43 2.51 17.53 -6.29
C LYS A 43 1.53 17.34 -5.13
N LEU A 44 0.40 16.69 -5.36
CA LEU A 44 -0.58 16.39 -4.31
C LEU A 44 0.01 15.48 -3.23
N ILE A 45 0.77 14.46 -3.63
CA ILE A 45 1.47 13.57 -2.68
C ILE A 45 2.48 14.36 -1.85
N ILE A 46 3.30 15.19 -2.48
CA ILE A 46 4.27 16.03 -1.76
C ILE A 46 3.54 16.96 -0.77
N ARG A 47 2.43 17.59 -1.19
CA ARG A 47 1.64 18.47 -0.32
C ARG A 47 0.98 17.72 0.83
N TYR A 48 0.48 16.50 0.58
CA TYR A 48 -0.08 15.63 1.60
C TYR A 48 0.99 15.27 2.65
N VAL A 49 2.17 14.85 2.21
CA VAL A 49 3.29 14.49 3.09
C VAL A 49 3.76 15.69 3.91
N ALA A 50 3.85 16.87 3.30
CA ALA A 50 4.18 18.10 4.02
C ALA A 50 3.13 18.43 5.10
N GLY A 51 1.84 18.35 4.75
CA GLY A 51 0.73 18.63 5.66
C GLY A 51 0.59 17.63 6.79
N THR A 52 0.96 16.37 6.56
CA THR A 52 0.87 15.30 7.57
C THR A 52 2.23 14.96 8.19
N SER A 53 3.24 15.82 8.04
CA SER A 53 4.60 15.62 8.59
C SER A 53 4.66 15.42 10.12
N HIS A 54 3.62 15.86 10.83
CA HIS A 54 3.42 15.65 12.26
C HIS A 54 2.96 14.22 12.60
N ILE A 55 2.37 13.50 11.63
CA ILE A 55 2.00 12.09 11.74
C ILE A 55 3.25 11.26 11.45
N ARG A 56 3.68 10.47 12.45
CA ARG A 56 4.87 9.62 12.36
C ARG A 56 4.53 8.20 12.78
N LEU A 57 5.21 7.23 12.19
CA LEU A 57 5.24 5.86 12.70
C LEU A 57 5.90 5.88 14.07
N CYS A 58 5.12 5.61 15.11
CA CYS A 58 5.64 5.47 16.47
C CYS A 58 6.11 4.03 16.65
N ILE A 59 7.41 3.83 16.87
CA ILE A 59 7.96 2.51 17.18
C ILE A 59 7.93 2.33 18.69
N MET A 60 6.94 1.60 19.21
CA MET A 60 6.82 1.25 20.61
C MET A 60 7.69 0.02 20.92
N THR A 61 8.57 0.14 21.92
CA THR A 61 9.43 -0.97 22.40
C THR A 61 8.86 -1.66 23.64
N ASN A 62 7.99 -0.97 24.39
CA ASN A 62 7.41 -1.44 25.66
C ASN A 62 5.99 -1.99 25.48
N SER A 63 5.83 -3.03 24.67
CA SER A 63 4.58 -3.81 24.65
C SER A 63 4.86 -5.29 24.49
N SER A 64 3.87 -6.13 24.75
CA SER A 64 4.00 -7.57 24.55
C SER A 64 4.26 -7.89 23.08
N LEU A 65 5.08 -8.92 22.84
CA LEU A 65 5.37 -9.42 21.49
C LEU A 65 4.15 -10.19 20.99
N HIS A 66 3.26 -9.50 20.27
CA HIS A 66 2.16 -10.12 19.53
C HIS A 66 2.26 -9.73 18.07
N LEU A 67 2.06 -10.70 17.19
CA LEU A 67 1.87 -10.46 15.76
C LEU A 67 0.38 -10.22 15.53
N VAL A 68 0.03 -9.06 14.97
CA VAL A 68 -1.35 -8.69 14.64
C VAL A 68 -1.39 -8.30 13.17
N GLU A 69 -2.34 -8.85 12.45
CA GLU A 69 -2.50 -8.58 11.02
C GLU A 69 -3.83 -7.87 10.79
N PHE A 70 -3.78 -6.85 9.93
CA PHE A 70 -4.97 -6.16 9.42
C PHE A 70 -5.02 -6.34 7.91
N SER A 71 -6.17 -6.80 7.43
CA SER A 71 -6.48 -6.88 6.00
C SER A 71 -7.63 -5.96 5.68
N ASP A 72 -7.48 -5.17 4.62
CA ASP A 72 -8.55 -4.34 4.08
C ASP A 72 -8.69 -4.57 2.58
N ALA A 73 -9.88 -4.32 2.07
CA ALA A 73 -10.38 -5.00 0.89
C ALA A 73 -11.29 -4.03 0.13
N ASP A 74 -10.69 -3.25 -0.77
CA ASP A 74 -11.33 -2.12 -1.43
C ASP A 74 -11.70 -2.42 -2.88
N TRP A 75 -12.95 -2.12 -3.23
CA TRP A 75 -13.46 -2.17 -4.61
C TRP A 75 -13.34 -0.81 -5.33
N VAL A 76 -12.43 0.08 -4.92
CA VAL A 76 -12.37 1.46 -5.44
C VAL A 76 -11.55 1.57 -6.74
N GLY A 77 -11.87 0.76 -7.75
CA GLY A 77 -11.07 0.65 -8.98
C GLY A 77 -11.89 0.55 -10.26
N CYS A 78 -12.40 1.69 -10.74
CA CYS A 78 -12.92 1.96 -12.09
C CYS A 78 -14.03 1.01 -12.59
N LEU A 79 -15.19 1.56 -12.99
CA LEU A 79 -16.35 0.81 -13.52
C LEU A 79 -16.02 -0.16 -14.68
N LEU A 80 -14.91 0.09 -15.39
CA LEU A 80 -14.43 -0.74 -16.49
C LEU A 80 -13.61 -1.97 -16.06
N THR A 81 -12.85 -1.91 -14.97
CA THR A 81 -11.79 -2.92 -14.73
C THR A 81 -12.15 -4.08 -13.81
N ARG A 82 -13.31 -4.06 -13.12
CA ARG A 82 -13.75 -5.13 -12.18
C ARG A 82 -12.60 -5.64 -11.32
N THR A 83 -11.90 -4.71 -10.67
CA THR A 83 -10.71 -5.03 -9.88
C THR A 83 -10.96 -4.75 -8.42
N PHE A 84 -10.57 -5.71 -7.61
CA PHE A 84 -10.53 -5.60 -6.18
C PHE A 84 -9.09 -5.33 -5.74
N THR A 85 -8.91 -4.46 -4.75
CA THR A 85 -7.61 -4.14 -4.18
C THR A 85 -7.58 -4.70 -2.77
N ILE A 86 -6.65 -5.61 -2.50
CA ILE A 86 -6.43 -6.15 -1.16
C ILE A 86 -5.23 -5.44 -0.60
N SER A 87 -5.39 -4.79 0.55
CA SER A 87 -4.32 -4.22 1.36
C SER A 87 -4.13 -5.07 2.61
N LEU A 88 -2.88 -5.18 3.02
CA LEU A 88 -2.45 -5.96 4.18
C LEU A 88 -1.43 -5.14 4.97
N CYS A 89 -1.53 -5.15 6.29
CA CYS A 89 -0.55 -4.58 7.21
C CYS A 89 -0.33 -5.53 8.37
N ILE A 90 0.93 -5.96 8.56
CA ILE A 90 1.37 -6.82 9.63
C ILE A 90 2.08 -5.96 10.67
N PHE A 91 1.56 -6.02 11.89
CA PHE A 91 2.11 -5.36 13.06
C PHE A 91 2.81 -6.39 13.94
N LEU A 92 4.06 -6.11 14.29
CA LEU A 92 4.71 -6.73 15.43
C LEU A 92 4.61 -5.76 16.59
N ARG A 93 4.01 -6.21 17.69
CA ARG A 93 3.71 -5.37 18.84
C ARG A 93 2.74 -4.25 18.40
N ALA A 94 3.11 -2.98 18.52
CA ALA A 94 2.32 -1.83 18.08
C ALA A 94 2.95 -1.16 16.84
N ASN A 95 3.87 -1.87 16.17
CA ASN A 95 4.67 -1.33 15.08
C ASN A 95 4.32 -2.06 13.79
N CYS A 96 3.98 -1.32 12.73
CA CYS A 96 3.81 -1.92 11.41
C CYS A 96 5.19 -2.36 10.89
N VAL A 97 5.38 -3.66 10.66
CA VAL A 97 6.65 -4.24 10.19
C VAL A 97 6.60 -4.57 8.71
N SER A 98 5.42 -4.90 8.19
CA SER A 98 5.24 -5.23 6.77
C SER A 98 3.88 -4.77 6.29
N TRP A 99 3.79 -4.39 5.02
CA TRP A 99 2.54 -4.08 4.36
C TRP A 99 2.61 -4.48 2.89
N ALA A 100 1.46 -4.80 2.32
CA ALA A 100 1.32 -5.10 0.91
C ALA A 100 0.00 -4.54 0.38
N SER A 101 -0.01 -4.14 -0.89
CA SER A 101 -1.25 -3.83 -1.59
C SER A 101 -1.20 -4.51 -2.95
N LYS A 102 -2.21 -5.32 -3.25
CA LYS A 102 -2.30 -6.08 -4.50
C LYS A 102 -3.65 -5.87 -5.17
N LYS A 103 -3.58 -5.47 -6.44
CA LYS A 103 -4.74 -5.43 -7.32
C LYS A 103 -5.01 -6.84 -7.86
N LYS A 104 -6.24 -7.32 -7.69
CA LYS A 104 -6.75 -8.59 -8.20
C LYS A 104 -7.91 -8.32 -9.15
N HIS A 105 -7.89 -9.01 -10.29
CA HIS A 105 -9.03 -9.01 -11.20
C HIS A 105 -10.02 -10.06 -10.71
N THR A 106 -11.23 -9.63 -10.36
CA THR A 106 -12.28 -10.53 -9.91
C THR A 106 -13.61 -10.06 -10.48
N VAL A 107 -14.36 -10.96 -11.11
CA VAL A 107 -15.60 -10.61 -11.82
C VAL A 107 -16.75 -10.34 -10.83
N ASP A 108 -16.66 -10.90 -9.63
CA ASP A 108 -17.70 -10.85 -8.61
C ASP A 108 -17.41 -9.80 -7.52
N LYS A 109 -18.48 -9.14 -7.06
CA LYS A 109 -18.51 -8.08 -6.05
C LYS A 109 -19.03 -8.57 -4.70
N SER A 110 -19.32 -9.85 -4.55
CA SER A 110 -19.86 -10.40 -3.30
C SER A 110 -18.85 -10.28 -2.15
N SER A 111 -19.35 -9.95 -0.95
CA SER A 111 -18.55 -9.92 0.28
C SER A 111 -17.88 -11.26 0.55
N SER A 112 -18.52 -12.37 0.18
CA SER A 112 -17.96 -13.72 0.27
C SER A 112 -16.67 -13.87 -0.55
N VAL A 113 -16.65 -13.35 -1.79
CA VAL A 113 -15.47 -13.42 -2.66
C VAL A 113 -14.34 -12.54 -2.14
N GLN A 114 -14.65 -11.40 -1.55
CA GLN A 114 -13.66 -10.55 -0.89
C GLN A 114 -12.98 -11.30 0.27
N ILE A 115 -13.76 -11.93 1.15
CA ILE A 115 -13.26 -12.72 2.28
C ILE A 115 -12.37 -13.87 1.80
N ILE A 116 -12.80 -14.62 0.78
CA ILE A 116 -12.01 -15.73 0.23
C ILE A 116 -10.68 -15.24 -0.37
N CYS A 117 -10.71 -14.12 -1.11
CA CYS A 117 -9.51 -13.57 -1.73
C CYS A 117 -8.53 -13.01 -0.69
N VAL A 118 -9.02 -12.38 0.37
CA VAL A 118 -8.23 -11.92 1.50
C VAL A 118 -7.60 -13.10 2.22
N SER A 119 -8.39 -14.12 2.58
CA SER A 119 -7.91 -15.32 3.27
C SER A 119 -6.82 -16.05 2.47
N CYS A 120 -6.99 -16.22 1.16
CA CYS A 120 -6.00 -16.84 0.30
C CYS A 120 -4.71 -16.00 0.15
N TYR A 121 -4.80 -14.67 0.29
CA TYR A 121 -3.64 -13.80 0.24
C TYR A 121 -2.86 -13.82 1.55
N ILE A 122 -3.56 -13.83 2.69
CA ILE A 122 -2.99 -13.99 4.03
C ILE A 122 -2.19 -15.29 4.10
N THR A 123 -2.80 -16.44 3.74
CA THR A 123 -2.10 -17.74 3.79
C THR A 123 -0.86 -17.79 2.89
N HIS A 124 -0.89 -17.11 1.73
CA HIS A 124 0.26 -17.03 0.84
C HIS A 124 1.38 -16.14 1.40
N VAL A 125 1.06 -15.08 2.14
CA VAL A 125 2.06 -14.23 2.80
C VAL A 125 2.63 -14.95 4.02
N ASP A 126 1.78 -15.54 4.86
CA ASP A 126 2.21 -16.33 6.02
C ASP A 126 3.15 -17.46 5.59
N TYR A 127 2.81 -18.21 4.53
CA TYR A 127 3.67 -19.26 4.00
C TYR A 127 5.06 -18.75 3.61
N ILE A 128 5.16 -17.58 2.97
CA ILE A 128 6.44 -16.97 2.57
C ILE A 128 7.26 -16.51 3.78
N TYR A 129 6.61 -15.96 4.82
CA TYR A 129 7.32 -15.44 5.99
C TYR A 129 7.66 -16.51 7.04
N PHE A 130 6.90 -17.61 7.12
CA PHE A 130 7.15 -18.72 8.06
C PHE A 130 8.07 -19.81 7.50
N GLU A 131 8.10 -20.09 6.20
CA GLU A 131 9.08 -21.04 5.60
C GLU A 131 10.47 -20.42 5.40
N GLY A 132 10.62 -19.11 5.61
CA GLY A 132 11.89 -18.39 5.45
C GLY A 132 12.84 -18.44 6.66
N TYR A 133 12.50 -19.17 7.73
CA TYR A 133 13.29 -19.30 8.97
C TYR A 133 13.58 -20.76 9.33
#